data_AF-A0A7S2A992-F1
#
_entry.id   AF-A0A7S2A992-F1
#
_cell.length_a   1.000
_cell.length_b   1.000
_cell.length_c   1.000
_cell.angle_alpha   90.00
_cell.angle_beta   90.00
_cell.angle_gamma   90.00
#
_symmetry.space_group_name_H-M   'P 1'
#
loop_
_entity.id
_entity.type
_entity.pdbx_description
1 polymer ?
#
loop_
_entity_poly.entity_id
_entity_poly.type
_entity_poly.pdbx_seq_one_letter_code
_entity_poly.pdbx_strand_id
1 'polypeptide(L)'
;MKRPTALRSGSCGGGTGIGKREPESYKSDKEDDAEEEEISSLLPRYLSGQVKHYHGDFFATRCFDPRFVAQLMVEGFLPIATSRYLLPKLHQERCVLRLSPPAPSRDGGADAEGKRGGGEIHVPRSVRKKSRRFEMTLNRDFDGVVAGCHAQHGINWLYPHAVEAFRYIHQGG
;
A
#
# COMPACT_ATOMS: atom_id res chain seq x y z
N MET A 1 -45.16 -13.28 24.08
CA MET A 1 -46.18 -12.35 23.55
C MET A 1 -45.54 -10.99 23.32
N LYS A 2 -45.19 -10.66 22.08
CA LYS A 2 -44.70 -9.34 21.65
C LYS A 2 -45.71 -8.81 20.62
N ARG A 3 -46.14 -7.56 20.81
CA ARG A 3 -47.15 -6.86 19.99
C ARG A 3 -46.61 -6.59 18.57
N PRO A 4 -47.42 -6.70 17.51
CA PRO A 4 -47.09 -6.17 16.20
C PRO A 4 -47.66 -4.74 16.06
N THR A 5 -46.89 -3.79 15.55
CA THR A 5 -47.41 -2.45 15.25
C THR A 5 -47.03 -2.03 13.82
N ALA A 6 -48.04 -2.12 12.97
CA ALA A 6 -48.44 -1.27 11.85
C ALA A 6 -47.46 -0.91 10.71
N LEU A 7 -47.83 -1.40 9.53
CA LEU A 7 -47.70 -0.70 8.25
C LEU A 7 -48.32 0.71 8.32
N ARG A 8 -47.63 1.70 7.74
CA ARG A 8 -48.23 2.96 7.31
C ARG A 8 -47.81 3.28 5.87
N SER A 9 -48.83 3.42 5.04
CA SER A 9 -48.85 3.92 3.67
C SER A 9 -48.97 5.46 3.65
N GLY A 10 -48.52 6.06 2.54
CA GLY A 10 -48.75 7.46 2.13
C GLY A 10 -47.54 8.37 2.40
N SER A 11 -47.15 9.31 1.55
CA SER A 11 -47.76 9.91 0.36
C SER A 11 -46.68 10.70 -0.39
N CYS A 12 -46.90 10.91 -1.68
CA CYS A 12 -46.15 11.74 -2.60
C CYS A 12 -45.97 13.19 -2.11
N GLY A 13 -44.81 13.79 -2.39
CA GLY A 13 -44.53 15.21 -2.22
C GLY A 13 -43.19 15.57 -2.87
N GLY A 14 -43.25 16.24 -4.02
CA GLY A 14 -42.10 16.70 -4.78
C GLY A 14 -41.41 17.92 -4.17
N GLY A 15 -40.14 18.14 -4.53
CA GLY A 15 -39.34 19.27 -4.10
C GLY A 15 -37.97 19.24 -4.75
N THR A 16 -37.87 19.93 -5.88
CA THR A 16 -36.67 20.15 -6.69
C THR A 16 -35.50 20.74 -5.91
N GLY A 17 -34.37 20.05 -5.94
CA GLY A 17 -33.07 20.57 -5.51
C GLY A 17 -31.98 20.06 -6.44
N ILE A 18 -31.91 20.60 -7.65
CA ILE A 18 -30.77 20.41 -8.55
C ILE A 18 -29.61 21.18 -7.91
N GLY A 19 -28.84 20.51 -7.05
CA GLY A 19 -27.54 20.98 -6.65
C GLY A 19 -26.68 21.11 -7.91
N LYS A 20 -26.28 22.34 -8.24
CA LYS A 20 -25.27 22.60 -9.27
C LYS A 20 -24.02 21.83 -8.87
N ARG A 21 -23.74 20.70 -9.53
CA ARG A 21 -22.39 20.13 -9.52
C ARG A 21 -21.50 21.15 -10.22
N GLU A 22 -20.50 21.64 -9.51
CA GLU A 22 -19.42 22.37 -10.16
C GLU A 22 -18.83 21.46 -11.25
N PRO A 23 -18.53 22.00 -12.45
CA PRO A 23 -17.90 21.21 -13.48
C PRO A 23 -16.53 20.77 -12.97
N GLU A 24 -16.33 19.46 -12.82
CA GLU A 24 -14.99 18.91 -12.73
C GLU A 24 -14.20 19.43 -13.93
N SER A 25 -13.14 20.17 -13.62
CA SER A 25 -12.18 20.71 -14.58
C SER A 25 -11.65 19.57 -15.45
N TYR A 26 -12.17 19.47 -16.67
CA TYR A 26 -11.67 18.55 -17.69
C TYR A 26 -10.24 18.99 -18.03
N LYS A 27 -9.24 18.25 -17.53
CA LYS A 27 -7.87 18.43 -17.98
C LYS A 27 -7.85 18.21 -19.50
N SER A 28 -7.09 19.03 -20.21
CA SER A 28 -7.03 18.94 -21.68
C SER A 28 -6.31 17.64 -22.05
N ASP A 29 -6.83 16.89 -23.02
CA ASP A 29 -6.24 15.61 -23.49
C ASP A 29 -4.71 15.69 -23.74
N LYS A 30 -4.19 16.87 -24.11
CA LYS A 30 -2.76 17.11 -24.34
C LYS A 30 -1.88 17.13 -23.10
N GLU A 31 -2.44 17.48 -21.93
CA GLU A 31 -1.69 17.52 -20.67
C GLU A 31 -1.52 16.11 -20.11
N ASP A 32 -2.56 15.28 -20.26
CA ASP A 32 -2.52 13.87 -19.85
C ASP A 32 -1.52 13.08 -20.71
N ASP A 33 -1.49 13.31 -22.04
CA ASP A 33 -0.51 12.69 -22.94
C ASP A 33 0.95 13.02 -22.56
N ALA A 34 1.22 14.28 -22.16
CA ALA A 34 2.57 14.71 -21.78
C ALA A 34 3.03 14.10 -20.45
N GLU A 35 2.13 13.96 -19.48
CA GLU A 35 2.40 13.32 -18.18
C GLU A 35 2.66 11.81 -18.36
N GLU A 36 1.93 11.14 -19.25
CA GLU A 36 2.17 9.73 -19.59
C GLU A 36 3.53 9.51 -20.25
N GLU A 37 3.93 10.38 -21.20
CA GLU A 37 5.26 10.31 -21.81
C GLU A 37 6.37 10.51 -20.78
N GLU A 38 6.21 11.46 -19.86
CA GLU A 38 7.16 11.72 -18.78
C GLU A 38 7.31 10.50 -17.87
N ILE A 39 6.21 9.93 -17.38
CA ILE A 39 6.25 8.73 -16.52
C ILE A 39 6.84 7.54 -17.27
N SER A 40 6.44 7.32 -18.53
CA SER A 40 7.00 6.23 -19.34
C SER A 40 8.50 6.38 -19.55
N SER A 41 9.04 7.60 -19.55
CA SER A 41 10.49 7.86 -19.68
C SER A 41 11.30 7.42 -18.44
N LEU A 42 10.64 7.28 -17.28
CA LEU A 42 11.26 6.80 -16.05
C LEU A 42 11.55 5.29 -16.07
N LEU A 43 10.98 4.54 -17.03
CA LEU A 43 11.22 3.10 -17.15
C LEU A 43 12.64 2.84 -17.67
N PRO A 44 13.50 2.09 -16.95
CA PRO A 44 14.82 1.73 -17.43
C PRO A 44 14.75 1.05 -18.80
N ARG A 45 15.60 1.49 -19.75
CA ARG A 45 15.56 1.02 -21.15
C ARG A 45 15.62 -0.49 -21.30
N TYR A 46 16.37 -1.18 -20.44
CA TYR A 46 16.51 -2.63 -20.48
C TYR A 46 15.25 -3.40 -20.00
N LEU A 47 14.31 -2.72 -19.33
CA LEU A 47 13.01 -3.25 -18.91
C LEU A 47 11.89 -2.99 -19.94
N SER A 48 12.09 -2.05 -20.88
CA SER A 48 11.05 -1.61 -21.84
C SER A 48 10.48 -2.72 -22.73
N GLY A 49 11.22 -3.82 -22.94
CA GLY A 49 10.74 -4.98 -23.69
C GLY A 49 9.78 -5.89 -22.91
N GLN A 50 9.73 -5.76 -21.58
CA GLN A 50 9.02 -6.67 -20.68
C GLN A 50 7.91 -5.99 -19.87
N VAL A 51 8.03 -4.68 -19.68
CA VAL A 51 7.11 -3.86 -18.88
C VAL A 51 6.72 -2.64 -19.71
N LYS A 52 5.45 -2.25 -19.61
CA LYS A 52 4.93 -1.06 -20.30
C LYS A 52 4.21 -0.17 -19.30
N HIS A 53 4.24 1.13 -19.50
CA HIS A 53 3.36 2.04 -18.79
C HIS A 53 1.89 1.67 -19.08
N TYR A 54 1.02 1.85 -18.09
CA TYR A 54 -0.38 1.47 -18.18
C TYR A 54 -1.33 2.60 -17.81
N HIS A 55 -1.25 3.12 -16.58
CA HIS A 55 -2.12 4.20 -16.12
C HIS A 55 -1.54 4.86 -14.87
N GLY A 56 -1.40 6.19 -14.88
CA GLY A 56 -0.78 6.95 -13.80
C GLY A 56 0.58 6.36 -13.43
N ASP A 57 0.82 6.12 -12.14
CA ASP A 57 2.09 5.54 -11.65
C ASP A 57 2.26 4.04 -11.94
N PHE A 58 1.32 3.38 -12.62
CA PHE A 58 1.34 1.93 -12.81
C PHE A 58 1.90 1.53 -14.17
N PHE A 59 2.72 0.49 -14.11
CA PHE A 59 3.18 -0.25 -15.27
C PHE A 59 2.53 -1.63 -15.27
N ALA A 60 2.58 -2.35 -16.39
CA ALA A 60 1.98 -3.67 -16.53
C ALA A 60 2.93 -4.66 -17.20
N THR A 61 2.91 -5.90 -16.67
CA THR A 61 3.59 -7.06 -17.25
C THR A 61 2.86 -8.34 -16.86
N ARG A 62 3.01 -9.39 -17.67
CA ARG A 62 2.53 -10.74 -17.34
C ARG A 62 3.62 -11.60 -16.70
N CYS A 63 4.84 -11.07 -16.57
CA CYS A 63 5.97 -11.78 -15.99
C CYS A 63 5.89 -11.73 -14.46
N PHE A 64 5.80 -12.91 -13.84
CA PHE A 64 5.89 -13.10 -12.38
C PHE A 64 7.17 -13.86 -12.00
N ASP A 65 8.18 -13.89 -12.89
CA ASP A 65 9.46 -14.49 -12.56
C ASP A 65 10.04 -13.83 -11.28
N PRO A 66 10.42 -14.60 -10.25
CA PRO A 66 10.86 -14.02 -8.99
C PRO A 66 12.08 -13.10 -9.12
N ARG A 67 13.00 -13.39 -10.03
CA ARG A 67 14.19 -12.55 -10.25
C ARG A 67 13.80 -11.26 -10.94
N PHE A 68 12.85 -11.33 -11.86
CA PHE A 68 12.29 -10.14 -12.49
C PHE A 68 11.53 -9.25 -11.49
N VAL A 69 10.73 -9.85 -10.61
CA VAL A 69 10.05 -9.12 -9.53
C VAL A 69 11.06 -8.46 -8.59
N ALA A 70 12.13 -9.15 -8.20
CA ALA A 70 13.21 -8.58 -7.41
C ALA A 70 13.91 -7.43 -8.15
N GLN A 71 14.19 -7.57 -9.45
CA GLN A 71 14.78 -6.51 -10.26
C GLN A 71 13.91 -5.25 -10.28
N LEU A 72 12.59 -5.42 -10.44
CA LEU A 72 11.65 -4.30 -10.36
C LEU A 72 11.70 -3.62 -8.99
N MET A 73 11.78 -4.37 -7.90
CA MET A 73 11.92 -3.81 -6.55
C MET A 73 13.22 -3.02 -6.38
N VAL A 74 14.34 -3.48 -6.95
CA VAL A 74 15.63 -2.78 -6.94
C VAL A 74 15.56 -1.45 -7.70
N GLU A 75 14.87 -1.44 -8.85
CA GLU A 75 14.58 -0.22 -9.62
C GLU A 75 13.54 0.69 -8.94
N GLY A 76 13.09 0.31 -7.73
CA GLY A 76 12.19 1.10 -6.90
C GLY A 76 10.71 0.82 -7.14
N PHE A 77 10.31 -0.04 -8.07
CA PHE A 77 8.90 -0.35 -8.24
C PHE A 77 8.34 -1.09 -7.03
N LEU A 78 7.11 -0.75 -6.64
CA LEU A 78 6.32 -1.51 -5.68
C LEU A 78 5.48 -2.55 -6.45
N PRO A 79 5.79 -3.85 -6.38
CA PRO A 79 5.03 -4.86 -7.11
C PRO A 79 3.69 -5.08 -6.41
N ILE A 80 2.61 -4.81 -7.12
CA ILE A 80 1.27 -5.31 -6.78
C ILE A 80 0.76 -6.15 -7.94
N ALA A 81 -0.31 -6.91 -7.74
CA ALA A 81 -0.81 -7.81 -8.77
C ALA A 81 -2.33 -7.81 -8.84
N THR A 82 -2.81 -8.21 -10.02
CA THR A 82 -4.14 -8.76 -10.25
C THR A 82 -4.01 -10.27 -10.44
N SER A 83 -5.12 -10.94 -10.75
CA SER A 83 -5.11 -12.37 -11.10
C SER A 83 -4.27 -12.70 -12.33
N ARG A 84 -3.99 -11.74 -13.23
CA ARG A 84 -3.31 -12.00 -14.51
C ARG A 84 -2.09 -11.15 -14.78
N TYR A 85 -1.96 -10.00 -14.12
CA TYR A 85 -0.92 -9.03 -14.39
C TYR A 85 -0.22 -8.62 -13.11
N LEU A 86 1.10 -8.53 -13.18
CA LEU A 86 1.86 -7.73 -12.23
C LEU A 86 1.70 -6.27 -12.65
N LEU A 87 1.44 -5.41 -11.67
CA LEU A 87 1.27 -3.98 -11.83
C LEU A 87 2.31 -3.23 -10.99
N PRO A 88 3.58 -3.19 -11.43
CA PRO A 88 4.62 -2.48 -10.69
C PRO A 88 4.29 -1.00 -10.63
N LYS A 89 4.20 -0.44 -9.42
CA LYS A 89 3.89 0.97 -9.21
C LYS A 89 5.17 1.78 -8.96
N LEU A 90 5.37 2.87 -9.69
CA LEU A 90 6.51 3.77 -9.52
C LEU A 90 6.05 5.12 -8.97
N HIS A 91 6.15 5.27 -7.65
CA HIS A 91 5.89 6.54 -6.99
C HIS A 91 7.06 7.51 -7.16
N GLN A 92 6.79 8.71 -7.66
CA GLN A 92 7.74 9.83 -7.68
C GLN A 92 7.95 10.40 -6.28
N GLU A 93 6.88 10.47 -5.48
CA GLU A 93 6.91 10.85 -4.07
C GLU A 93 6.66 9.63 -3.18
N ARG A 94 7.63 9.30 -2.31
CA ARG A 94 7.57 8.09 -1.49
C ARG A 94 7.29 8.39 -0.02
N CYS A 95 6.34 7.66 0.54
CA CYS A 95 6.17 7.57 1.98
C CYS A 95 7.28 6.68 2.57
N VAL A 96 8.19 7.28 3.34
CA VAL A 96 9.28 6.56 4.01
C VAL A 96 9.18 6.73 5.52
N LEU A 97 9.48 5.66 6.26
CA LEU A 97 9.64 5.71 7.71
C LEU A 97 11.13 5.75 8.05
N ARG A 98 11.55 6.78 8.76
CA ARG A 98 12.93 6.90 9.25
C ARG A 98 13.10 6.10 10.53
N LEU A 99 13.88 5.03 10.44
CA LEU A 99 14.23 4.16 11.57
C LEU A 99 15.52 4.69 12.23
N SER A 100 15.47 5.87 12.83
CA SER A 100 16.63 6.42 13.56
C SER A 100 16.77 5.67 14.90
N PRO A 101 17.92 5.03 15.19
CA PRO A 101 18.15 4.47 16.51
C PRO A 101 18.16 5.60 17.55
N PRO A 102 17.67 5.36 18.77
CA PRO A 102 17.79 6.36 19.82
C PRO A 102 19.28 6.63 20.05
N ALA A 103 19.68 7.90 19.99
CA ALA A 103 21.04 8.30 20.31
C ALA A 103 21.42 7.76 21.71
N PRO A 104 22.63 7.21 21.90
CA PRO A 104 23.10 6.89 23.23
C PRO A 104 23.17 8.19 24.03
N SER A 105 22.32 8.32 25.04
CA SER A 105 22.46 9.37 26.03
C SER A 105 23.84 9.19 26.69
N ARG A 106 24.76 10.13 26.46
CA ARG A 106 26.13 10.07 27.02
C ARG A 106 26.13 10.07 28.55
N ASP A 107 25.01 10.48 29.13
CA ASP A 107 24.71 10.34 30.54
C ASP A 107 23.52 9.39 30.65
N GLY A 108 23.58 8.35 31.48
CA GLY A 108 22.51 7.36 31.68
C GLY A 108 21.19 7.92 32.26
N GLY A 109 20.91 9.21 32.06
CA GLY A 109 19.69 9.88 32.43
C GLY A 109 18.59 9.60 31.42
N ALA A 110 17.46 9.10 31.93
CA ALA A 110 16.19 9.39 31.31
C ALA A 110 16.09 10.92 31.13
N ASP A 111 15.58 11.36 29.98
CA ASP A 111 15.05 12.70 29.86
C ASP A 111 14.10 12.99 31.03
N ALA A 112 13.95 14.26 31.40
CA ALA A 112 13.20 14.73 32.58
C ALA A 112 11.72 14.25 32.66
N GLU A 113 11.24 13.49 31.66
CA GLU A 113 9.92 12.86 31.57
C GLU A 113 9.93 11.31 31.55
N GLY A 114 11.08 10.64 31.73
CA GLY A 114 11.14 9.17 31.81
C GLY A 114 11.00 8.44 30.46
N LYS A 115 11.21 9.11 29.34
CA LYS A 115 11.07 8.61 27.97
C LYS A 115 12.37 7.93 27.52
N ARG A 116 12.47 6.62 27.78
CA ARG A 116 13.46 5.80 27.06
C ARG A 116 13.19 5.84 25.55
N GLY A 117 14.17 6.36 24.80
CA GLY A 117 14.44 6.09 23.38
C GLY A 117 13.35 6.51 22.39
N GLY A 118 13.44 7.75 21.89
CA GLY A 118 12.61 8.22 20.77
C GLY A 118 13.36 8.11 19.46
N GLY A 119 13.14 7.03 18.70
CA GLY A 119 13.30 7.11 17.24
C GLY A 119 12.24 8.05 16.66
N GLU A 120 12.39 8.46 15.40
CA GLU A 120 11.44 9.36 14.72
C GLU A 120 10.01 8.80 14.62
N ILE A 121 9.84 7.49 14.81
CA ILE A 121 8.52 6.85 14.87
C ILE A 121 7.82 7.19 16.19
N HIS A 122 6.71 7.91 16.07
CA HIS A 122 5.80 8.16 17.17
C HIS A 122 5.11 6.87 17.62
N VAL A 123 5.39 6.42 18.85
CA VAL A 123 4.72 5.25 19.46
C VAL A 123 3.98 5.68 20.74
N PRO A 124 2.63 5.72 20.73
CA PRO A 124 1.83 6.09 21.91
C PRO A 124 2.07 5.18 23.11
N ARG A 125 1.98 5.73 24.33
CA ARG A 125 2.17 4.96 25.59
C ARG A 125 1.23 3.75 25.70
N SER A 126 -0.01 3.89 25.25
CA SER A 126 -1.00 2.81 25.23
C SER A 126 -0.58 1.64 24.33
N VAL A 127 0.02 1.94 23.18
CA VAL A 127 0.57 0.94 22.24
C VAL A 127 1.77 0.23 22.87
N ARG A 128 2.71 0.98 23.47
CA ARG A 128 3.87 0.41 24.19
C ARG A 128 3.46 -0.51 25.34
N LYS A 129 2.34 -0.22 26.03
CA LYS A 129 1.81 -1.09 27.09
C LYS A 129 1.23 -2.38 26.52
N LYS A 130 0.48 -2.30 25.41
CA LYS A 130 -0.14 -3.45 24.74
C LYS A 130 0.90 -4.38 24.11
N SER A 131 1.98 -3.82 23.55
CA SER A 131 3.01 -4.61 22.85
C SER A 131 3.75 -5.61 23.76
N ARG A 132 3.78 -5.39 25.08
CA ARG A 132 4.43 -6.28 26.06
C ARG A 132 3.90 -7.72 26.09
N ARG A 133 2.74 -7.97 25.47
CA ARG A 133 2.11 -9.29 25.41
C ARG A 133 2.52 -10.10 24.17
N PHE A 134 3.32 -9.52 23.29
CA PHE A 134 3.69 -10.11 22.01
C PHE A 134 5.20 -10.31 21.93
N GLU A 135 5.62 -11.37 21.25
CA GLU A 135 6.99 -11.57 20.80
C GLU A 135 7.08 -11.16 19.32
N MET A 136 8.20 -10.55 18.92
CA MET A 136 8.48 -10.24 17.52
C MET A 136 9.52 -11.24 17.00
N THR A 137 9.24 -11.80 15.83
CA THR A 137 10.08 -12.81 15.19
C THR A 137 10.26 -12.42 13.74
N LEU A 138 11.44 -12.66 13.17
CA LEU A 138 11.72 -12.38 11.77
C LEU A 138 11.76 -13.68 10.99
N ASN A 139 11.16 -13.69 9.79
CA ASN A 139 11.21 -14.80 8.85
C ASN A 139 10.77 -16.17 9.41
N ARG A 140 9.98 -16.19 10.48
CA ARG A 140 9.56 -17.43 11.15
C ARG A 140 8.42 -18.14 10.40
N ASP A 141 7.49 -17.38 9.82
CA ASP A 141 6.28 -17.92 9.19
C ASP A 141 5.79 -16.99 8.08
N PHE A 142 6.38 -17.11 6.88
CA PHE A 142 6.00 -16.30 5.72
C PHE A 142 4.54 -16.54 5.32
N ASP A 143 4.13 -17.81 5.24
CA ASP A 143 2.79 -18.18 4.78
C ASP A 143 1.72 -17.73 5.78
N GLY A 144 1.98 -17.79 7.09
CA GLY A 144 1.10 -17.25 8.11
C GLY A 144 0.93 -15.72 8.01
N VAL A 145 1.98 -14.98 7.67
CA VAL A 145 1.90 -13.53 7.42
C VAL A 145 1.04 -13.24 6.19
N VAL A 146 1.26 -13.95 5.08
CA VAL A 146 0.46 -13.81 3.85
C VAL A 146 -1.02 -14.13 4.12
N ALA A 147 -1.30 -15.22 4.83
CA ALA A 147 -2.66 -15.59 5.22
C ALA A 147 -3.32 -14.50 6.07
N GLY A 148 -2.59 -13.88 6.99
CA GLY A 148 -3.06 -12.72 7.76
C GLY A 148 -3.40 -11.52 6.88
N CYS A 149 -2.56 -11.20 5.89
CA CYS A 149 -2.83 -10.15 4.91
C CYS A 149 -4.11 -10.42 4.11
N HIS A 150 -4.30 -11.65 3.63
CA HIS A 150 -5.51 -12.05 2.91
C HIS A 150 -6.75 -12.05 3.80
N ALA A 151 -6.64 -12.47 5.07
CA ALA A 151 -7.75 -12.42 6.00
C ALA A 151 -8.22 -10.99 6.28
N GLN A 152 -7.29 -10.03 6.38
CA GLN A 152 -7.61 -8.63 6.65
C GLN A 152 -8.11 -7.87 5.42
N HIS A 153 -7.54 -8.14 4.24
CA HIS A 153 -7.75 -7.31 3.05
C HIS A 153 -8.39 -8.05 1.87
N GLY A 154 -8.57 -9.36 1.93
CA GLY A 154 -8.93 -10.18 0.78
C GLY A 154 -7.77 -10.37 -0.21
N ILE A 155 -8.04 -11.07 -1.31
CA ILE A 155 -7.07 -11.27 -2.40
C ILE A 155 -7.25 -10.12 -3.41
N ASN A 156 -6.76 -8.93 -3.05
CA ASN A 156 -6.99 -7.70 -3.82
C ASN A 156 -5.75 -7.23 -4.58
N TRP A 157 -4.58 -7.28 -3.94
CA TRP A 157 -3.31 -6.81 -4.50
C TRP A 157 -2.18 -7.85 -4.36
N LEU A 158 -2.31 -8.76 -3.39
CA LEU A 158 -1.38 -9.83 -3.09
C LEU A 158 -1.88 -11.16 -3.69
N TYR A 159 -1.99 -11.22 -5.02
CA TYR A 159 -2.49 -12.42 -5.70
C TYR A 159 -1.51 -13.61 -5.61
N PRO A 160 -1.97 -14.86 -5.79
CA PRO A 160 -1.14 -16.06 -5.64
C PRO A 160 0.18 -16.01 -6.43
N HIS A 161 0.18 -15.55 -7.68
CA HIS A 161 1.42 -15.45 -8.47
C HIS A 161 2.44 -14.47 -7.87
N ALA A 162 2.00 -13.38 -7.25
CA ALA A 162 2.89 -12.47 -6.54
C ALA A 162 3.39 -13.09 -5.22
N VAL A 163 2.53 -13.83 -4.52
CA VAL A 163 2.91 -14.58 -3.31
C VAL A 163 4.01 -15.60 -3.63
N GLU A 164 3.89 -16.36 -4.72
CA GLU A 164 4.92 -17.32 -5.14
C GLU A 164 6.26 -16.62 -5.43
N ALA A 165 6.23 -15.49 -6.12
CA ALA A 165 7.43 -14.69 -6.38
C ALA A 165 8.07 -14.20 -5.08
N PHE A 166 7.28 -13.63 -4.16
CA PHE A 166 7.78 -13.17 -2.86
C PHE A 166 8.26 -14.31 -1.98
N ARG A 167 7.62 -15.49 -2.02
CA ARG A 167 8.07 -16.68 -1.30
C ARG A 167 9.44 -17.13 -1.81
N TYR A 168 9.64 -17.16 -3.12
CA TYR A 168 10.93 -17.49 -3.71
C TYR A 168 12.01 -16.49 -3.29
N ILE A 169 11.72 -15.17 -3.33
CA ILE A 169 12.65 -14.13 -2.90
C ILE A 169 12.99 -14.30 -1.41
N HIS A 170 11.99 -14.53 -0.57
CA HIS A 170 12.16 -14.76 0.87
C HIS A 170 13.07 -15.97 1.19
N GLN A 171 12.97 -17.04 0.40
CA GLN A 171 13.84 -18.21 0.53
C GLN A 171 15.27 -17.95 0.02
N GLY A 172 15.47 -16.93 -0.82
CA GLY A 172 16.74 -16.56 -1.42
C GLY A 172 17.65 -15.69 -0.55
N GLY A 173 17.12 -15.01 0.48
CA GLY A 173 17.87 -14.18 1.44
C GLY A 173 17.47 -12.71 1.44
#